data_AF-A0A9C7TCH2-F1
#
_entry.id   AF-A0A9C7TCH2-F1
#
_cell.length_a   1.000
_cell.length_b   1.000
_cell.length_c   1.000
_cell.angle_alpha   90.00
_cell.angle_beta   90.00
_cell.angle_gamma   90.00
#
_symmetry.space_group_name_H-M   'P 1'
#
loop_
_entity.id
_entity.type
_entity.pdbx_description
1 polymer ?
#
loop_
_entity_poly.entity_id
_entity_poly.type
_entity_poly.pdbx_seq_one_letter_code
_entity_poly.pdbx_strand_id
1 'polypeptide(L)'
;MLRNVLLVGLLSLGISTGTDAKEVRATIIDRDGNRFEVRDLKLEGQKVLFLVRGDERSKLRFREIRKIEFIGGRSEEEMPVRVKLRDGRLLEGTVYVGGLVGYVRGARLVSFTGHTDLGKFTIPLRDVREVFFYGGVLLRRCPKCGRMFEQKDYKFCPYDGTKLELVEVDTTKMDTVEARPDTLRR
;
A
#
# COMPACT_ATOMS: atom_id res chain seq x y z
N MET A 1 1.88 65.31 19.78
CA MET A 1 1.76 64.20 20.76
C MET A 1 0.30 63.74 20.68
N LEU A 2 -0.12 62.54 20.29
CA LEU A 2 0.43 61.18 20.21
C LEU A 2 -0.05 60.51 18.89
N ARG A 3 0.76 59.60 18.34
CA ARG A 3 0.49 58.77 17.15
C ARG A 3 -0.45 57.61 17.51
N ASN A 4 -1.58 57.47 16.82
CA ASN A 4 -2.33 56.21 16.76
C ASN A 4 -1.84 55.39 15.57
N VAL A 5 -0.94 54.45 15.82
CA VAL A 5 -0.52 53.43 14.85
C VAL A 5 -1.47 52.25 15.01
N LEU A 6 -2.33 52.02 14.01
CA LEU A 6 -3.15 50.82 13.92
C LEU A 6 -2.26 49.66 13.44
N LEU A 7 -1.92 48.74 14.34
CA LEU A 7 -1.15 47.54 14.01
C LEU A 7 -2.11 46.49 13.41
N VAL A 8 -2.11 46.35 12.09
CA VAL A 8 -2.80 45.26 11.40
C VAL A 8 -1.96 43.99 11.56
N GLY A 9 -2.32 43.15 12.52
CA GLY A 9 -1.74 41.82 12.69
C GLY A 9 -2.30 40.85 11.66
N LEU A 10 -1.62 40.71 10.52
CA LEU A 10 -1.85 39.58 9.60
C LEU A 10 -1.40 38.28 10.29
N LEU A 11 -2.37 37.48 10.75
CA LEU A 11 -2.17 36.07 11.06
C LEU A 11 -1.93 35.32 9.74
N SER A 12 -0.67 35.20 9.33
CA SER A 12 -0.27 34.21 8.35
C SER A 12 -0.41 32.82 8.99
N LEU A 13 -1.58 32.21 8.79
CA LEU A 13 -1.79 30.77 8.92
C LEU A 13 -0.80 30.08 7.96
N GLY A 14 0.38 29.76 8.48
CA GLY A 14 1.32 28.85 7.84
C GLY A 14 0.64 27.50 7.72
N ILE A 15 0.02 27.25 6.57
CA ILE A 15 -0.35 25.91 6.13
C ILE A 15 0.97 25.18 5.97
N SER A 16 1.43 24.51 7.03
CA SER A 16 2.44 23.48 6.91
C SER A 16 1.80 22.33 6.14
N THR A 17 1.91 22.38 4.82
CA THR A 17 1.71 21.22 3.96
C THR A 17 2.78 20.20 4.36
N GLY A 18 2.42 19.37 5.34
CA GLY A 18 3.27 18.30 5.84
C GLY A 18 3.79 17.49 4.66
N THR A 19 5.11 17.52 4.53
CA THR A 19 5.96 16.72 3.64
C THR A 19 5.21 15.59 2.94
N ASP A 20 5.13 15.69 1.62
CA ASP A 20 4.61 14.69 0.71
C ASP A 20 5.05 13.28 1.15
N ALA A 21 4.14 12.59 1.83
CA ALA A 21 4.40 11.26 2.30
C ALA A 21 4.43 10.35 1.06
N LYS A 22 5.63 10.16 0.46
CA LYS A 22 6.00 9.14 -0.57
C LYS A 22 4.86 8.15 -0.74
N GLU A 23 4.22 8.25 -1.90
CA GLU A 23 3.11 7.43 -2.37
C GLU A 23 3.26 5.98 -1.87
N VAL A 24 2.21 5.44 -1.25
CA VAL A 24 2.18 4.03 -0.85
C VAL A 24 1.60 3.25 -2.02
N ARG A 25 2.41 2.32 -2.56
CA ARG A 25 1.97 1.38 -3.59
C ARG A 25 1.77 0.00 -2.96
N ALA A 26 0.74 -0.69 -3.41
CA ALA A 26 0.43 -2.01 -2.92
C ALA A 26 -0.30 -2.86 -3.97
N THR A 27 -0.27 -4.17 -3.77
CA THR A 27 -1.20 -5.10 -4.42
C THR A 27 -2.18 -5.61 -3.38
N ILE A 28 -3.47 -5.45 -3.64
CA ILE A 28 -4.56 -6.01 -2.85
C ILE A 28 -5.07 -7.27 -3.55
N ILE A 29 -5.22 -8.34 -2.79
CA ILE A 29 -5.90 -9.55 -3.22
C ILE A 29 -7.18 -9.69 -2.40
N ASP A 30 -8.33 -9.69 -3.07
CA ASP A 30 -9.60 -9.90 -2.41
C ASP A 30 -9.83 -11.38 -2.06
N ARG A 31 -10.89 -11.67 -1.33
CA ARG A 31 -11.25 -13.04 -0.93
C ARG A 31 -11.65 -13.93 -2.11
N ASP A 32 -12.11 -13.35 -3.21
CA ASP A 32 -12.48 -14.08 -4.42
C ASP A 32 -11.25 -14.34 -5.32
N GLY A 33 -10.08 -13.81 -4.95
CA GLY A 33 -8.80 -14.02 -5.61
C GLY A 33 -8.44 -12.96 -6.66
N ASN A 34 -9.27 -11.93 -6.84
CA ASN A 34 -8.96 -10.84 -7.75
C ASN A 34 -7.81 -9.99 -7.21
N ARG A 35 -6.97 -9.50 -8.13
CA ARG A 35 -5.76 -8.72 -7.79
C ARG A 35 -5.87 -7.29 -8.30
N PHE A 36 -5.60 -6.34 -7.43
CA PHE A 36 -5.64 -4.92 -7.72
C PHE A 36 -4.30 -4.28 -7.38
N GLU A 37 -3.69 -3.60 -8.35
CA GLU A 37 -2.52 -2.75 -8.11
C GLU A 37 -3.00 -1.35 -7.77
N VAL A 38 -2.67 -0.90 -6.56
CA VAL A 38 -3.22 0.31 -5.98
C VAL A 38 -2.09 1.29 -5.63
N ARG A 39 -2.28 2.52 -6.08
CA ARG A 39 -1.44 3.69 -5.82
C ARG A 39 -2.09 4.58 -4.77
N ASP A 40 -1.24 5.31 -4.05
CA ASP A 40 -1.61 6.16 -2.91
C ASP A 40 -2.57 5.47 -1.92
N LEU A 41 -2.27 4.21 -1.58
CA LEU A 41 -3.12 3.39 -0.71
C LEU A 41 -3.26 4.04 0.68
N LYS A 42 -4.51 4.16 1.14
CA LYS A 42 -4.92 4.69 2.44
C LYS A 42 -5.98 3.79 3.08
N LEU A 43 -5.97 3.72 4.40
CA LEU A 43 -7.01 3.11 5.23
C LEU A 43 -7.70 4.22 6.02
N GLU A 44 -9.01 4.43 5.81
CA GLU A 44 -9.75 5.56 6.39
C GLU A 44 -9.02 6.91 6.21
N GLY A 45 -8.42 7.12 5.04
CA GLY A 45 -7.65 8.33 4.71
C GLY A 45 -6.22 8.39 5.28
N GLN A 46 -5.77 7.38 6.01
CA GLN A 46 -4.45 7.34 6.64
C GLN A 46 -3.52 6.28 6.03
N LYS A 47 -2.20 6.51 6.08
CA LYS A 47 -1.17 5.56 5.59
C LYS A 47 -0.65 4.65 6.72
N VAL A 48 -1.55 4.23 7.62
CA VAL A 48 -1.22 3.45 8.82
C VAL A 48 -2.28 2.37 9.07
N LEU A 49 -1.86 1.30 9.75
CA LEU A 49 -2.72 0.27 10.33
C LEU A 49 -2.69 0.41 11.85
N PHE A 50 -3.85 0.25 12.50
CA PHE A 50 -3.91 0.07 13.95
C PHE A 50 -4.14 -1.40 14.24
N LEU A 51 -3.13 -2.05 14.80
CA LEU A 51 -3.18 -3.46 15.21
C LEU A 51 -3.50 -3.52 16.71
N VAL A 52 -4.43 -4.37 17.10
CA VAL A 52 -4.79 -4.62 18.50
C VAL A 52 -4.28 -6.00 18.92
N ARG A 53 -3.65 -6.10 20.09
CA ARG A 53 -3.21 -7.36 20.70
C ARG A 53 -3.49 -7.31 22.20
N GLY A 54 -4.51 -8.04 22.64
CA GLY A 54 -5.03 -7.86 24.00
C GLY A 54 -5.45 -6.41 24.20
N ASP A 55 -4.92 -5.77 25.24
CA ASP A 55 -5.20 -4.36 25.54
C ASP A 55 -4.24 -3.38 24.85
N GLU A 56 -3.23 -3.86 24.11
CA GLU A 56 -2.27 -3.02 23.41
C GLU A 56 -2.77 -2.65 22.01
N ARG A 57 -2.69 -1.35 21.67
CA ARG A 57 -2.94 -0.84 20.32
C ARG A 57 -1.68 -0.26 19.70
N SER A 58 -1.12 -0.95 18.72
CA SER A 58 0.09 -0.53 18.00
C SER A 58 -0.27 0.18 16.69
N LYS A 59 0.37 1.33 16.42
CA LYS A 59 0.25 2.07 15.15
C LYS A 59 1.40 1.68 14.22
N LEU A 60 1.09 0.99 13.11
CA LEU A 60 2.07 0.53 12.13
C LEU A 60 1.98 1.39 10.86
N ARG A 61 3.10 1.94 10.37
CA ARG A 61 3.10 2.70 9.11
C ARG A 61 3.14 1.73 7.93
N PHE A 62 2.39 2.00 6.87
CA PHE A 62 2.38 1.12 5.67
C PHE A 62 3.76 0.92 5.05
N ARG A 63 4.66 1.90 5.18
CA ARG A 63 6.04 1.75 4.70
C ARG A 63 6.85 0.72 5.47
N GLU A 64 6.50 0.42 6.71
CA GLU A 64 7.18 -0.58 7.56
C GLU A 64 6.63 -1.99 7.31
N ILE A 65 5.45 -2.07 6.72
CA ILE A 65 4.77 -3.32 6.45
C ILE A 65 5.22 -3.86 5.09
N ARG A 66 5.34 -5.18 5.01
CA ARG A 66 5.59 -5.93 3.78
C ARG A 66 4.34 -6.67 3.32
N LYS A 67 3.64 -7.33 4.25
CA LYS A 67 2.40 -8.08 3.97
C LYS A 67 1.42 -7.97 5.12
N ILE A 68 0.12 -7.89 4.81
CA ILE A 68 -0.97 -8.18 5.74
C ILE A 68 -1.76 -9.37 5.17
N GLU A 69 -2.05 -10.36 6.01
CA GLU A 69 -2.97 -11.46 5.73
C GLU A 69 -4.17 -11.31 6.65
N PHE A 70 -5.39 -11.31 6.09
CA PHE A 70 -6.64 -11.25 6.84
C PHE A 70 -7.22 -12.66 6.94
N ILE A 71 -7.26 -13.20 8.15
CA ILE A 71 -7.44 -14.64 8.39
C ILE A 71 -8.90 -15.00 8.69
N GLY A 72 -9.64 -14.08 9.31
CA GLY A 72 -11.00 -14.31 9.77
C GLY A 72 -12.06 -14.31 8.66
N GLY A 73 -13.32 -14.44 9.04
CA GLY A 73 -14.49 -14.42 8.16
C GLY A 73 -15.04 -13.03 7.88
N ARG A 74 -15.84 -12.88 6.80
CA ARG A 74 -16.47 -11.59 6.41
C ARG A 74 -17.40 -11.00 7.49
N SER A 75 -17.88 -11.78 8.45
CA SER A 75 -18.83 -11.37 9.50
C SER A 75 -18.17 -10.80 10.76
N GLU A 76 -16.85 -10.83 10.85
CA GLU A 76 -16.13 -10.37 12.04
C GLU A 76 -16.03 -8.84 12.08
N GLU A 77 -16.29 -8.26 13.24
CA GLU A 77 -16.12 -6.81 13.45
C GLU A 77 -14.66 -6.44 13.74
N GLU A 78 -13.95 -7.38 14.39
CA GLU A 78 -12.51 -7.38 14.59
C GLU A 78 -11.90 -8.56 13.85
N MET A 79 -11.17 -8.27 12.77
CA MET A 79 -10.59 -9.28 11.90
C MET A 79 -9.18 -9.65 12.38
N PRO A 80 -8.88 -10.92 12.65
CA PRO A 80 -7.55 -11.39 12.96
C PRO A 80 -6.68 -11.28 11.71
N VAL A 81 -5.46 -10.80 11.92
CA VAL A 81 -4.48 -10.56 10.87
C VAL A 81 -3.10 -11.07 11.26
N ARG A 82 -2.32 -11.44 10.25
CA ARG A 82 -0.86 -11.58 10.33
C ARG A 82 -0.22 -10.45 9.55
N VAL A 83 0.67 -9.71 10.20
CA VAL A 83 1.41 -8.59 9.61
C VAL A 83 2.88 -8.94 9.58
N LYS A 84 3.44 -9.08 8.36
CA LYS A 84 4.87 -9.22 8.14
C LYS A 84 5.48 -7.86 7.91
N LEU A 85 6.43 -7.46 8.76
CA LEU A 85 7.18 -6.22 8.64
C LEU A 85 8.37 -6.37 7.68
N ARG A 86 8.90 -5.24 7.21
CA ARG A 86 10.08 -5.20 6.36
C ARG A 86 11.35 -5.68 7.05
N ASP A 87 11.45 -5.44 8.35
CA ASP A 87 12.55 -5.93 9.21
C ASP A 87 12.50 -7.45 9.45
N GLY A 88 11.49 -8.14 8.90
CA GLY A 88 11.31 -9.59 9.01
C GLY A 88 10.46 -10.04 10.18
N ARG A 89 10.12 -9.16 11.14
CA ARG A 89 9.24 -9.52 12.26
C ARG A 89 7.84 -9.86 11.77
N LEU A 90 7.20 -10.80 12.47
CA LEU A 90 5.81 -11.19 12.27
C LEU A 90 5.00 -10.75 13.49
N LEU A 91 3.90 -10.03 13.25
CA LEU A 91 2.95 -9.62 14.28
C LEU A 91 1.59 -10.25 14.01
N GLU A 92 0.99 -10.82 15.04
CA GLU A 92 -0.41 -11.26 15.04
C GLU A 92 -1.24 -10.37 15.95
N GLY A 93 -2.51 -10.18 15.59
CA GLY A 93 -3.47 -9.35 16.33
C GLY A 93 -4.77 -9.19 15.55
N THR A 94 -5.64 -8.28 15.98
CA THR A 94 -6.88 -7.95 15.29
C THR A 94 -6.86 -6.52 14.74
N VAL A 95 -7.69 -6.28 13.73
CA VAL A 95 -7.95 -4.95 13.18
C VAL A 95 -9.46 -4.74 13.12
N TYR A 96 -9.92 -3.56 13.52
CA TYR A 96 -11.33 -3.22 13.39
C TYR A 96 -11.70 -3.04 11.91
N VAL A 97 -12.70 -3.78 11.44
CA VAL A 97 -13.15 -3.74 10.03
C VAL A 97 -14.57 -3.17 9.86
N GLY A 98 -15.24 -2.86 10.98
CA GLY A 98 -16.60 -2.33 11.00
C GLY A 98 -17.61 -3.34 11.56
N GLY A 99 -18.60 -2.85 12.31
CA GLY A 99 -19.65 -3.65 12.94
C GLY A 99 -21.07 -3.18 12.64
N LEU A 100 -22.05 -4.04 12.94
CA LEU A 100 -23.49 -3.76 12.80
C LEU A 100 -24.02 -3.01 14.02
N VAL A 101 -23.51 -1.79 14.25
CA VAL A 101 -24.00 -0.97 15.36
C VAL A 101 -25.17 -0.09 14.90
N GLY A 102 -26.39 -0.59 15.11
CA GLY A 102 -27.61 0.21 15.21
C GLY A 102 -28.34 0.54 13.89
N TYR A 103 -29.60 0.12 13.83
CA TYR A 103 -30.60 0.32 12.77
C TYR A 103 -30.90 1.79 12.34
N VAL A 104 -30.06 2.77 12.65
CA VAL A 104 -30.39 4.20 12.47
C VAL A 104 -29.35 5.01 11.69
N ARG A 105 -28.13 4.50 11.44
CA ARG A 105 -27.15 5.15 10.54
C ARG A 105 -26.22 4.10 9.98
N GLY A 106 -26.18 3.98 8.65
CA GLY A 106 -25.56 2.88 7.90
C GLY A 106 -24.22 2.39 8.45
N ALA A 107 -24.03 1.07 8.42
CA ALA A 107 -22.82 0.38 8.83
C ALA A 107 -21.60 1.03 8.16
N ARG A 108 -20.74 1.67 8.96
CA ARG A 108 -19.50 2.27 8.45
C ARG A 108 -18.46 1.17 8.28
N LEU A 109 -18.32 0.68 7.05
CA LEU A 109 -17.30 -0.29 6.69
C LEU A 109 -15.95 0.41 6.56
N VAL A 110 -14.97 -0.09 7.32
CA VAL A 110 -13.59 0.37 7.21
C VAL A 110 -13.06 -0.07 5.85
N SER A 111 -12.52 0.87 5.08
CA SER A 111 -12.13 0.60 3.69
C SER A 111 -10.72 1.06 3.35
N PHE A 112 -10.06 0.29 2.49
CA PHE A 112 -8.92 0.79 1.74
C PHE A 112 -9.40 1.67 0.59
N THR A 113 -8.68 2.75 0.34
CA THR A 113 -8.89 3.66 -0.78
C THR A 113 -7.56 3.95 -1.49
N GLY A 114 -7.63 4.29 -2.76
CA GLY A 114 -6.46 4.65 -3.57
C GLY A 114 -6.83 4.82 -5.04
N HIS A 115 -5.88 4.57 -5.92
CA HIS A 115 -6.07 4.67 -7.37
C HIS A 115 -5.51 3.45 -8.10
N THR A 116 -6.29 2.90 -9.02
CA THR A 116 -5.84 1.92 -10.00
C THR A 116 -5.64 2.63 -11.35
N ASP A 117 -5.32 1.86 -12.40
CA ASP A 117 -5.30 2.39 -13.76
C ASP A 117 -6.70 2.74 -14.28
N LEU A 118 -7.75 2.16 -13.69
CA LEU A 118 -9.15 2.42 -14.05
C LEU A 118 -9.74 3.62 -13.29
N GLY A 119 -8.93 4.28 -12.44
CA GLY A 119 -9.34 5.42 -11.64
C GLY A 119 -9.45 5.09 -10.16
N LYS A 120 -10.38 5.76 -9.46
CA LYS A 120 -10.54 5.66 -8.01
C LYS A 120 -10.85 4.22 -7.59
N PHE A 121 -10.18 3.78 -6.54
CA PHE A 121 -10.34 2.45 -5.96
C PHE A 121 -10.81 2.54 -4.51
N THR A 122 -11.78 1.70 -4.15
CA THR A 122 -12.27 1.50 -2.79
C THR A 122 -12.59 0.02 -2.59
N ILE A 123 -12.14 -0.56 -1.48
CA ILE A 123 -12.51 -1.92 -1.08
C ILE A 123 -12.69 -2.02 0.44
N PRO A 124 -13.79 -2.61 0.95
CA PRO A 124 -13.96 -2.89 2.37
C PRO A 124 -12.92 -3.88 2.89
N LEU A 125 -12.42 -3.67 4.11
CA LEU A 125 -11.40 -4.55 4.71
C LEU A 125 -11.88 -5.99 4.85
N ARG A 126 -13.17 -6.19 5.14
CA ARG A 126 -13.78 -7.52 5.23
C ARG A 126 -13.67 -8.34 3.95
N ASP A 127 -13.54 -7.69 2.79
CA ASP A 127 -13.43 -8.35 1.48
C ASP A 127 -11.97 -8.56 1.03
N VAL A 128 -11.01 -8.04 1.80
CA VAL A 128 -9.58 -8.23 1.53
C VAL A 128 -9.10 -9.53 2.14
N ARG A 129 -8.27 -10.26 1.39
CA ARG A 129 -7.55 -11.45 1.86
C ARG A 129 -6.09 -11.13 2.16
N GLU A 130 -5.42 -10.44 1.25
CA GLU A 130 -4.00 -10.11 1.39
C GLU A 130 -3.69 -8.71 0.87
N VAL A 131 -2.69 -8.06 1.47
CA VAL A 131 -2.13 -6.80 0.98
C VAL A 131 -0.61 -6.90 0.98
N PHE A 132 0.01 -6.65 -0.17
CA PHE A 132 1.46 -6.60 -0.34
C PHE A 132 1.88 -5.16 -0.54
N PHE A 133 2.76 -4.63 0.31
CA PHE A 133 3.21 -3.25 0.28
C PHE A 133 4.58 -3.12 -0.39
N TYR A 134 4.77 -2.06 -1.15
CA TYR A 134 6.00 -1.77 -1.87
C TYR A 134 6.68 -0.50 -1.35
N GLY A 135 7.99 -0.54 -1.08
CA GLY A 135 8.77 0.54 -0.47
C GLY A 135 9.96 1.03 -1.29
N GLY A 136 10.45 0.21 -2.22
CA GLY A 136 11.58 0.42 -3.12
C GLY A 136 11.15 0.64 -4.58
N VAL A 137 12.05 0.33 -5.50
CA VAL A 137 11.81 0.46 -6.94
C VAL A 137 10.92 -0.70 -7.41
N LEU A 138 9.88 -0.39 -8.16
CA LEU A 138 8.96 -1.37 -8.70
C LEU A 138 9.24 -1.57 -10.17
N LEU A 139 9.59 -2.80 -10.52
CA LEU A 139 9.80 -3.23 -11.89
C LEU A 139 8.73 -4.25 -12.29
N ARG A 140 8.48 -4.34 -13.59
CA ARG A 140 7.59 -5.34 -14.16
C ARG A 140 8.42 -6.56 -14.53
N ARG A 141 8.09 -7.73 -13.99
CA ARG A 141 8.75 -9.01 -14.29
C ARG A 141 7.86 -9.91 -15.11
N CYS A 142 8.38 -10.50 -16.18
CA CYS A 142 7.67 -11.57 -16.87
C CYS A 142 7.86 -12.88 -16.07
N PRO A 143 6.77 -13.55 -15.63
CA PRO A 143 6.89 -14.81 -14.90
C PRO A 143 7.41 -15.95 -15.80
N LYS A 144 7.21 -15.84 -17.12
CA LYS A 144 7.61 -16.87 -18.09
C LYS A 144 9.07 -16.78 -18.51
N CYS A 145 9.53 -15.60 -18.94
CA CYS A 145 10.90 -15.41 -19.43
C CYS A 145 11.84 -14.77 -18.40
N GLY A 146 11.34 -14.36 -17.24
CA GLY A 146 12.13 -13.80 -16.15
C GLY A 146 12.64 -12.37 -16.36
N ARG A 147 12.45 -11.78 -17.55
CA ARG A 147 12.92 -10.43 -17.88
C ARG A 147 12.21 -9.36 -17.05
N MET A 148 12.96 -8.32 -16.74
CA MET A 148 12.51 -7.15 -16.01
C MET A 148 12.33 -5.98 -16.97
N PHE A 149 11.31 -5.16 -16.74
CA PHE A 149 10.96 -4.01 -17.56
C PHE A 149 10.74 -2.80 -16.65
N GLU A 150 11.45 -1.71 -16.94
CA GLU A 150 11.36 -0.44 -16.19
C GLU A 150 10.23 0.46 -16.69
N GLN A 151 9.81 0.27 -17.95
CA GLN A 151 8.75 1.09 -18.55
C GLN A 151 7.41 0.82 -17.86
N LYS A 152 6.87 1.89 -17.23
CA LYS A 152 5.65 1.84 -16.40
C LYS A 152 4.42 1.30 -17.13
N ASP A 153 4.38 1.44 -18.45
CA ASP A 153 3.20 1.12 -19.27
C ASP A 153 3.21 -0.31 -19.80
N TYR A 154 4.28 -1.08 -19.60
CA TYR A 154 4.34 -2.46 -20.03
C TYR A 154 3.49 -3.32 -19.09
N LYS A 155 2.29 -3.68 -19.56
CA LYS A 155 1.40 -4.63 -18.88
C LYS A 155 1.62 -6.07 -19.33
N PHE A 156 2.16 -6.24 -20.53
CA PHE A 156 2.42 -7.53 -21.15
C PHE A 156 3.88 -7.59 -21.62
N CYS A 157 4.46 -8.77 -21.55
CA CYS A 157 5.79 -9.05 -22.07
C CYS A 157 5.77 -8.89 -23.59
N PRO A 158 6.64 -8.06 -24.17
CA PRO A 158 6.66 -7.81 -25.61
C PRO A 158 7.10 -9.04 -26.43
N TYR A 159 7.71 -10.04 -25.77
CA TYR A 159 8.24 -11.23 -26.42
C TYR A 159 7.26 -12.40 -26.46
N ASP A 160 6.34 -12.49 -25.50
CA ASP A 160 5.47 -13.66 -25.36
C ASP A 160 4.02 -13.33 -24.99
N GLY A 161 3.67 -12.05 -24.83
CA GLY A 161 2.33 -11.60 -24.47
C GLY A 161 1.90 -11.90 -23.03
N THR A 162 2.75 -12.49 -22.19
CA THR A 162 2.41 -12.83 -20.80
C THR A 162 2.24 -11.56 -19.97
N LYS A 163 1.21 -11.50 -19.12
CA LYS A 163 1.02 -10.37 -18.20
C LYS A 163 2.22 -10.25 -17.25
N LEU A 164 2.76 -9.05 -17.14
CA LEU A 164 3.90 -8.76 -16.26
C LEU A 164 3.43 -8.57 -14.81
N GLU A 165 4.18 -9.13 -13.88
CA GLU A 165 3.94 -8.98 -12.45
C GLU A 165 4.74 -7.81 -11.89
N LEU A 166 4.14 -7.02 -11.00
CA LEU A 166 4.86 -5.96 -10.30
C LEU A 166 5.70 -6.58 -9.18
N VAL A 167 7.01 -6.35 -9.22
CA VAL A 167 7.95 -6.83 -8.20
C VAL A 167 8.77 -5.69 -7.65
N GLU A 168 8.97 -5.69 -6.34
CA GLU A 168 9.88 -4.77 -5.66
C GLU A 168 11.31 -5.29 -5.83
N VAL A 169 12.17 -4.45 -6.39
CA VAL A 169 13.60 -4.73 -6.58
C VAL A 169 14.39 -3.95 -5.55
N ASP A 170 15.29 -4.66 -4.89
CA ASP A 170 16.27 -4.08 -3.99
C ASP A 170 17.45 -3.56 -4.83
N THR A 171 17.56 -2.25 -4.98
CA THR A 171 18.57 -1.61 -5.85
C THR A 171 20.00 -1.89 -5.39
N THR A 172 20.19 -2.36 -4.14
CA THR A 172 21.51 -2.78 -3.63
C THR A 172 22.04 -4.08 -4.26
N LYS A 173 21.20 -4.84 -5.01
CA LYS A 173 21.58 -6.11 -5.64
C LYS A 173 21.73 -6.04 -7.17
N MET A 174 21.56 -4.86 -7.78
CA MET A 174 21.62 -4.73 -9.23
C MET A 174 23.04 -4.61 -9.80
N ASP A 175 24.04 -4.31 -8.97
CA ASP A 175 25.46 -4.17 -9.40
C ASP A 175 26.17 -5.51 -9.68
N THR A 176 25.48 -6.66 -9.61
CA THR A 176 26.12 -7.99 -9.81
C THR A 176 25.68 -8.73 -11.08
N VAL A 177 24.92 -8.09 -11.97
CA VAL A 177 24.53 -8.70 -13.25
C VAL A 177 24.87 -7.77 -14.42
N GLU A 178 26.14 -7.37 -14.52
CA GLU A 178 26.71 -6.89 -15.77
C GLU A 178 27.83 -7.83 -16.23
N ALA A 179 27.88 -8.02 -17.55
CA ALA A 179 28.87 -8.76 -18.34
C ALA A 179 28.81 -10.30 -18.32
N ARG A 180 27.87 -10.88 -19.07
CA ARG A 180 28.21 -12.06 -19.89
C ARG A 180 28.65 -11.54 -21.26
N PRO A 181 29.95 -11.59 -21.61
CA PRO A 181 30.38 -11.25 -22.96
C PRO A 181 29.84 -12.29 -23.94
N ASP A 182 29.16 -11.77 -24.95
CA ASP A 182 28.69 -12.51 -26.12
C ASP A 182 29.91 -13.10 -26.83
N THR A 183 30.08 -14.42 -26.76
CA THR A 183 31.07 -15.13 -27.58
C THR A 183 30.33 -15.77 -28.74
N LEU A 184 30.16 -14.96 -29.80
CA LEU A 184 30.04 -15.43 -31.17
C LEU A 184 31.23 -16.35 -31.47
N ARG A 185 30.98 -17.66 -31.58
CA ARG A 185 31.89 -18.57 -32.29
C ARG A 185 31.33 -18.82 -33.68
N ARG A 186 32.18 -18.47 -34.66
CA ARG A 186 32.12 -18.88 -36.07
C ARG A 186 31.99 -20.38 -36.23
#